data_AF-A0A7C8UVP0-F1
#
_entry.id   AF-A0A7C8UVP0-F1
#
_cell.length_a   1.000
_cell.length_b   1.000
_cell.length_c   1.000
_cell.angle_alpha   90.00
_cell.angle_beta   90.00
_cell.angle_gamma   90.00
#
_symmetry.space_group_name_H-M   'P 1'
#
loop_
_entity.id
_entity.type
_entity.pdbx_description
1 polymer ?
#
loop_
_entity_poly.entity_id
_entity_poly.type
_entity_poly.pdbx_seq_one_letter_code
_entity_poly.pdbx_strand_id
1 'polypeptide(L)'
;MSRGRKASSSILPSSSNTTENIIAGQRRSKRTISAKADYAVDLPSPPDSEIIDGKDALRASPTATEDEALSPAFVNTVDDDEPVIKKRNPTGRKKKTDESKEEILQTASKSPGRKRKAVEALSDDGAFEPEDVGCEESPINRPPPVNDEYRPIPFKGRLGFACLNTYLRSANPPIFCSRTCRLDTIHKHDTESGPGGGLAYVKSLGSQNATDLGHLIRWNQKYNIKFLRISSEMFPFASHSKYGYDLAHAAEPLKEAGRLAMEYGHRLTMHPGQYTQLASPKQEVVDNAIRDLEYHCELLDRLQLVGQADKDAVMIIHMGGTFGDKPATLDRFRTVYTTRLSEGIKRRLVLENDDVCWSVEDLIDICEELGVPMVLDWHHNNIVHGKLREGTYDVKEVYGERIKNTWVKKGIKQKQHYSEPRAGSITDRDRRRHSPRVWDLPPCEDDMDLMIEAKDKEQAVFEVMRKFKLDGWEKVNDVIPYERTDGMVEDGNIKLNELAMGGVEGRVYWPEGMEEYLKPKKKVRAKKSEVENSVEKPTPKKRGKKAVKRGRDVQIDTRETSKKGDRINNF
;
A
#
# COMPACT_ATOMS: atom_id res chain seq x y z
N MET A 1 72.05 13.19 -41.17
CA MET A 1 71.25 14.17 -40.40
C MET A 1 70.05 14.60 -41.25
N SER A 2 68.82 14.36 -40.79
CA SER A 2 67.56 14.75 -41.47
C SER A 2 67.05 16.07 -40.85
N ARG A 3 66.63 17.14 -41.55
CA ARG A 3 65.56 17.29 -42.58
C ARG A 3 64.17 16.84 -42.07
N GLY A 4 63.11 17.66 -42.03
CA GLY A 4 63.01 19.14 -41.99
C GLY A 4 61.86 19.78 -42.80
N ARG A 5 61.28 20.87 -42.26
CA ARG A 5 60.48 21.97 -42.88
C ARG A 5 58.99 21.74 -43.33
N LYS A 6 58.17 22.78 -43.00
CA LYS A 6 56.95 23.30 -43.71
C LYS A 6 55.67 22.42 -43.62
N ALA A 7 54.42 22.91 -43.81
CA ALA A 7 53.80 24.24 -44.10
C ALA A 7 52.25 24.18 -43.88
N SER A 8 51.40 25.22 -43.98
CA SER A 8 51.44 26.67 -43.61
C SER A 8 50.14 27.40 -44.05
N SER A 9 49.65 28.41 -43.29
CA SER A 9 48.48 29.30 -43.57
C SER A 9 47.08 28.64 -43.54
N SER A 10 45.92 29.33 -43.48
CA SER A 10 45.59 30.77 -43.66
C SER A 10 44.49 31.29 -42.69
N ILE A 11 43.87 32.47 -42.95
CA ILE A 11 43.16 33.34 -41.97
C ILE A 11 41.82 33.88 -42.54
N LEU A 12 40.71 33.72 -41.79
CA LEU A 12 39.49 34.60 -41.57
C LEU A 12 38.86 35.48 -42.70
N PRO A 13 37.67 36.13 -42.53
CA PRO A 13 36.43 35.85 -41.76
C PRO A 13 35.11 36.14 -42.58
N SER A 14 33.96 36.23 -41.88
CA SER A 14 32.78 37.09 -42.19
C SER A 14 31.79 36.62 -43.29
N SER A 15 30.51 37.03 -43.36
CA SER A 15 29.66 37.91 -42.50
C SER A 15 28.17 37.50 -42.51
N SER A 16 27.36 38.17 -41.68
CA SER A 16 25.92 37.98 -41.41
C SER A 16 24.95 38.70 -42.38
N ASN A 17 23.65 38.70 -42.01
CA ASN A 17 22.55 39.63 -42.41
C ASN A 17 21.75 39.34 -43.70
N THR A 18 20.45 39.68 -43.85
CA THR A 18 19.25 39.73 -42.93
C THR A 18 18.01 40.16 -43.75
N THR A 19 16.83 39.55 -43.51
CA THR A 19 15.46 40.10 -43.74
C THR A 19 15.08 40.52 -45.19
N GLU A 20 13.82 40.72 -45.63
CA GLU A 20 12.51 40.99 -45.01
C GLU A 20 11.32 40.18 -45.63
N ASN A 21 10.09 40.50 -45.18
CA ASN A 21 8.76 39.98 -45.52
C ASN A 21 8.33 40.23 -47.01
N ILE A 22 7.18 39.74 -47.55
CA ILE A 22 5.85 40.38 -47.40
C ILE A 22 4.64 39.53 -47.95
N ILE A 23 3.60 39.37 -47.10
CA ILE A 23 2.12 39.40 -47.36
C ILE A 23 1.30 38.25 -48.04
N ALA A 24 0.17 37.96 -47.36
CA ALA A 24 -1.16 37.44 -47.77
C ALA A 24 -1.40 35.97 -48.17
N GLY A 25 -2.47 35.39 -47.59
CA GLY A 25 -3.00 34.06 -47.92
C GLY A 25 -4.13 33.54 -47.01
N GLN A 26 -5.10 34.37 -46.59
CA GLN A 26 -6.17 33.92 -45.69
C GLN A 26 -7.16 32.95 -46.38
N ARG A 27 -7.53 31.86 -45.71
CA ARG A 27 -8.92 31.36 -45.73
C ARG A 27 -9.29 30.55 -44.49
N ARG A 28 -10.26 31.06 -43.70
CA ARG A 28 -11.01 30.29 -42.71
C ARG A 28 -12.07 29.44 -43.42
N SER A 29 -12.44 28.30 -42.82
CA SER A 29 -13.79 27.77 -42.96
C SER A 29 -14.35 27.40 -41.58
N LYS A 30 -15.40 28.10 -41.16
CA LYS A 30 -16.37 27.62 -40.17
C LYS A 30 -17.69 27.45 -40.92
N ARG A 31 -18.35 26.30 -40.80
CA ARG A 31 -19.80 26.16 -40.89
C ARG A 31 -20.29 25.18 -39.84
N THR A 32 -21.56 25.30 -39.48
CA THR A 32 -22.20 24.65 -38.32
C THR A 32 -23.70 24.55 -38.61
N ILE A 33 -24.40 23.69 -37.87
CA ILE A 33 -25.88 23.58 -37.74
C ILE A 33 -26.58 22.72 -38.82
N SER A 34 -27.65 22.05 -38.37
CA SER A 34 -28.70 21.33 -39.13
C SER A 34 -28.38 19.88 -39.53
N ALA A 35 -29.23 18.87 -39.29
CA ALA A 35 -30.43 18.74 -38.41
C ALA A 35 -30.74 17.24 -38.17
N LYS A 36 -31.82 16.95 -37.42
CA LYS A 36 -32.38 15.59 -37.25
C LYS A 36 -32.75 14.93 -38.58
N ALA A 37 -32.67 13.59 -38.60
CA ALA A 37 -33.56 12.75 -39.39
C ALA A 37 -33.85 11.45 -38.60
N ASP A 38 -35.10 11.22 -38.25
CA ASP A 38 -35.55 9.96 -37.65
C ASP A 38 -35.84 8.95 -38.77
N TYR A 39 -35.38 7.70 -38.64
CA TYR A 39 -35.82 6.59 -39.49
C TYR A 39 -36.01 5.32 -38.65
N ALA A 40 -37.29 4.94 -38.46
CA ALA A 40 -37.65 3.60 -38.04
C ALA A 40 -37.55 2.64 -39.24
N VAL A 41 -37.19 1.39 -38.97
CA VAL A 41 -37.30 0.27 -39.91
C VAL A 41 -37.81 -0.93 -39.13
N ASP A 42 -38.71 -1.70 -39.72
CA ASP A 42 -39.65 -2.55 -39.00
C ASP A 42 -39.56 -4.01 -39.44
N LEU A 43 -39.52 -4.93 -38.46
CA LEU A 43 -39.67 -6.39 -38.60
C LEU A 43 -38.61 -7.16 -39.45
N PRO A 44 -38.55 -8.51 -39.40
CA PRO A 44 -39.41 -9.45 -38.65
C PRO A 44 -38.70 -10.33 -37.60
N SER A 45 -39.48 -10.87 -36.66
CA SER A 45 -39.05 -11.92 -35.74
C SER A 45 -38.89 -13.28 -36.45
N PRO A 46 -37.87 -14.10 -36.10
CA PRO A 46 -37.83 -15.51 -36.48
C PRO A 46 -38.85 -16.34 -35.65
N PRO A 47 -39.31 -17.50 -36.16
CA PRO A 47 -40.35 -18.30 -35.52
C PRO A 47 -39.83 -19.20 -34.38
N ASP A 48 -40.76 -19.66 -33.54
CA ASP A 48 -40.51 -20.70 -32.53
C ASP A 48 -39.99 -22.00 -33.17
N SER A 49 -38.95 -22.59 -32.56
CA SER A 49 -38.51 -23.95 -32.84
C SER A 49 -38.39 -24.74 -31.55
N GLU A 50 -39.02 -25.91 -31.52
CA GLU A 50 -39.09 -26.76 -30.33
C GLU A 50 -37.69 -27.29 -29.95
N ILE A 51 -37.18 -26.88 -28.80
CA ILE A 51 -36.01 -27.51 -28.17
C ILE A 51 -36.52 -28.52 -27.15
N ILE A 52 -36.27 -29.80 -27.41
CA ILE A 52 -36.58 -30.89 -26.49
C ILE A 52 -35.50 -30.93 -25.42
N ASP A 53 -35.84 -30.54 -24.19
CA ASP A 53 -34.90 -30.58 -23.06
C ASP A 53 -34.41 -32.01 -22.78
N GLY A 54 -33.09 -32.17 -22.67
CA GLY A 54 -32.44 -33.41 -22.25
C GLY A 54 -32.75 -33.73 -20.79
N LYS A 55 -32.90 -35.01 -20.47
CA LYS A 55 -33.56 -35.48 -19.22
C LYS A 55 -32.86 -35.14 -17.90
N ASP A 56 -31.66 -34.59 -17.95
CA ASP A 56 -30.80 -34.26 -16.79
C ASP A 56 -30.29 -32.79 -16.83
N ALA A 57 -31.00 -31.88 -17.52
CA ALA A 57 -30.64 -30.47 -17.63
C ALA A 57 -30.96 -29.66 -16.35
N LEU A 58 -30.05 -29.65 -15.38
CA LEU A 58 -30.17 -28.80 -14.17
C LEU A 58 -29.89 -27.32 -14.48
N ARG A 59 -30.97 -26.56 -14.66
CA ARG A 59 -30.99 -25.13 -15.03
C ARG A 59 -30.90 -24.19 -13.83
N ALA A 60 -30.05 -23.17 -13.91
CA ALA A 60 -29.94 -22.10 -12.90
C ALA A 60 -30.79 -20.86 -13.27
N SER A 61 -31.50 -20.26 -12.30
CA SER A 61 -32.24 -18.98 -12.34
C SER A 61 -33.02 -18.76 -11.02
N PRO A 62 -33.57 -17.57 -10.71
CA PRO A 62 -33.42 -16.24 -11.32
C PRO A 62 -33.00 -15.14 -10.30
N THR A 63 -33.17 -13.86 -10.65
CA THR A 63 -32.68 -12.66 -9.92
C THR A 63 -33.80 -11.65 -9.61
N ALA A 64 -33.59 -10.83 -8.55
CA ALA A 64 -34.08 -9.44 -8.35
C ALA A 64 -35.55 -9.14 -7.95
N THR A 65 -35.73 -7.87 -7.52
CA THR A 65 -36.94 -7.06 -7.19
C THR A 65 -37.73 -7.42 -5.89
N GLU A 66 -38.34 -6.50 -5.12
CA GLU A 66 -38.23 -5.01 -4.99
C GLU A 66 -38.70 -4.50 -3.58
N ASP A 67 -38.91 -3.19 -3.44
CA ASP A 67 -38.92 -2.33 -2.23
C ASP A 67 -40.12 -2.33 -1.22
N GLU A 68 -39.91 -1.56 -0.13
CA GLU A 68 -40.88 -0.79 0.70
C GLU A 68 -41.74 -1.45 1.84
N ALA A 69 -41.44 -0.96 3.07
CA ALA A 69 -42.37 -0.35 4.05
C ALA A 69 -43.18 -1.15 5.13
N LEU A 70 -43.06 -0.60 6.36
CA LEU A 70 -44.02 -0.58 7.50
C LEU A 70 -44.20 -1.81 8.43
N SER A 71 -44.61 -1.50 9.67
CA SER A 71 -44.81 -2.35 10.88
C SER A 71 -45.99 -1.77 11.70
N PRO A 72 -46.39 -2.24 12.91
CA PRO A 72 -46.00 -3.43 13.71
C PRO A 72 -47.22 -4.21 14.31
N ALA A 73 -46.98 -5.12 15.30
CA ALA A 73 -47.77 -5.37 16.55
C ALA A 73 -48.07 -6.85 16.94
N PHE A 74 -48.39 -7.05 18.23
CA PHE A 74 -48.76 -8.30 18.96
C PHE A 74 -47.63 -9.37 19.11
N VAL A 75 -47.09 -9.79 20.27
CA VAL A 75 -47.35 -9.67 21.74
C VAL A 75 -48.12 -10.83 22.41
N ASN A 76 -47.39 -11.62 23.22
CA ASN A 76 -47.79 -12.54 24.32
C ASN A 76 -48.57 -13.84 23.94
N THR A 77 -48.59 -14.94 24.73
CA THR A 77 -48.19 -15.14 26.16
C THR A 77 -47.65 -16.57 26.45
N VAL A 78 -47.20 -16.78 27.70
CA VAL A 78 -46.75 -18.02 28.40
C VAL A 78 -47.91 -19.05 28.65
N ASP A 79 -47.81 -20.26 29.26
CA ASP A 79 -47.05 -20.78 30.44
C ASP A 79 -46.71 -22.30 30.39
N ASP A 80 -46.00 -22.78 31.43
CA ASP A 80 -45.48 -24.14 31.70
C ASP A 80 -46.52 -25.25 32.02
N ASP A 81 -46.10 -26.54 31.99
CA ASP A 81 -46.25 -27.47 33.15
C ASP A 81 -45.42 -28.78 33.05
N GLU A 82 -45.04 -29.37 34.20
CA GLU A 82 -44.44 -30.72 34.38
C GLU A 82 -45.41 -31.60 35.25
N PRO A 83 -45.09 -32.70 36.00
CA PRO A 83 -43.90 -33.57 36.11
C PRO A 83 -44.15 -35.12 36.03
N VAL A 84 -43.09 -35.87 35.67
CA VAL A 84 -42.56 -37.16 36.22
C VAL A 84 -43.51 -38.25 36.82
N ILE A 85 -43.34 -39.57 36.47
CA ILE A 85 -43.12 -40.74 37.42
C ILE A 85 -43.07 -42.19 36.79
N LYS A 86 -41.89 -42.85 36.85
CA LYS A 86 -41.60 -44.33 37.00
C LYS A 86 -42.08 -45.30 35.85
N LYS A 87 -41.63 -46.58 35.66
CA LYS A 87 -41.13 -47.65 36.57
C LYS A 87 -40.51 -48.87 35.81
N ARG A 88 -39.48 -49.54 36.40
CA ARG A 88 -39.07 -51.00 36.30
C ARG A 88 -38.40 -51.64 35.04
N ASN A 89 -37.30 -52.38 35.32
CA ASN A 89 -36.78 -53.57 34.58
C ASN A 89 -37.41 -54.87 35.17
N PRO A 90 -37.30 -56.09 34.55
CA PRO A 90 -36.11 -56.99 34.67
C PRO A 90 -35.81 -57.84 33.39
N THR A 91 -34.71 -58.60 33.20
CA THR A 91 -34.17 -59.80 33.92
C THR A 91 -32.73 -60.12 33.40
N GLY A 92 -31.75 -60.59 34.19
CA GLY A 92 -31.36 -62.01 34.38
C GLY A 92 -29.95 -62.31 33.77
N ARG A 93 -29.09 -63.27 34.20
CA ARG A 93 -29.11 -64.23 35.34
C ARG A 93 -27.75 -64.98 35.56
N LYS A 94 -27.02 -64.74 36.68
CA LYS A 94 -25.91 -65.59 37.29
C LYS A 94 -24.61 -65.73 36.44
N LYS A 95 -23.40 -66.19 36.86
CA LYS A 95 -22.66 -66.64 38.11
C LYS A 95 -21.12 -66.66 37.72
N LYS A 96 -20.04 -66.82 38.51
CA LYS A 96 -19.63 -66.72 39.95
C LYS A 96 -18.06 -66.67 39.98
N THR A 97 -17.42 -65.74 40.72
CA THR A 97 -16.07 -65.85 41.38
C THR A 97 -14.77 -66.13 40.57
N ASP A 98 -13.54 -65.98 41.11
CA ASP A 98 -13.03 -65.51 42.44
C ASP A 98 -11.64 -64.82 42.31
N GLU A 99 -11.27 -64.06 43.36
CA GLU A 99 -9.95 -63.70 43.92
C GLU A 99 -8.63 -63.42 43.13
N SER A 100 -7.87 -62.48 43.72
CA SER A 100 -6.39 -62.39 43.83
C SER A 100 -5.58 -61.62 42.76
N LYS A 101 -4.31 -61.36 43.09
CA LYS A 101 -3.38 -60.42 42.43
C LYS A 101 -2.19 -61.18 41.84
N GLU A 102 -1.63 -60.67 40.75
CA GLU A 102 -0.18 -60.71 40.53
C GLU A 102 0.27 -59.53 39.64
N GLU A 103 1.56 -59.43 39.34
CA GLU A 103 2.24 -58.16 39.01
C GLU A 103 3.24 -58.30 37.84
N ILE A 104 3.67 -57.15 37.27
CA ILE A 104 4.88 -56.96 36.43
C ILE A 104 4.78 -57.24 34.89
N LEU A 105 5.30 -56.25 34.13
CA LEU A 105 5.79 -56.20 32.73
C LEU A 105 4.86 -56.16 31.47
N GLN A 106 4.94 -54.98 30.82
CA GLN A 106 5.33 -54.72 29.40
C GLN A 106 4.34 -54.72 28.19
N THR A 107 4.69 -53.81 27.27
CA THR A 107 4.30 -53.65 25.83
C THR A 107 2.93 -53.07 25.41
N ALA A 108 3.00 -51.82 24.92
CA ALA A 108 2.32 -51.20 23.77
C ALA A 108 0.87 -51.60 23.32
N SER A 109 -0.07 -50.63 23.32
CA SER A 109 -0.46 -49.87 22.09
C SER A 109 -1.83 -49.13 22.16
N LYS A 110 -1.87 -47.94 21.53
CA LYS A 110 -2.99 -47.21 20.88
C LYS A 110 -4.43 -47.19 21.46
N SER A 111 -4.77 -46.03 22.07
CA SER A 111 -6.00 -45.21 21.80
C SER A 111 -7.40 -45.72 22.25
N PRO A 112 -8.48 -44.88 22.24
CA PRO A 112 -8.58 -43.41 22.07
C PRO A 112 -9.21 -42.65 23.28
N GLY A 113 -8.94 -41.34 23.43
CA GLY A 113 -9.16 -40.61 24.70
C GLY A 113 -9.85 -39.23 24.69
N ARG A 114 -10.94 -39.05 23.91
CA ARG A 114 -11.98 -37.99 24.08
C ARG A 114 -11.56 -36.50 23.99
N LYS A 115 -11.96 -35.84 22.88
CA LYS A 115 -11.85 -34.39 22.63
C LYS A 115 -12.47 -33.53 23.76
N ARG A 116 -11.86 -32.37 24.04
CA ARG A 116 -12.53 -31.16 24.57
C ARG A 116 -12.23 -29.99 23.62
N LYS A 117 -13.24 -29.17 23.30
CA LYS A 117 -13.04 -27.94 22.50
C LYS A 117 -12.39 -26.86 23.37
N ALA A 118 -11.39 -26.18 22.83
CA ALA A 118 -11.02 -24.82 23.22
C ALA A 118 -11.55 -23.85 22.15
N VAL A 119 -11.66 -22.56 22.47
CA VAL A 119 -12.19 -21.52 21.57
C VAL A 119 -11.04 -20.79 20.90
N GLU A 120 -11.11 -20.60 19.58
CA GLU A 120 -10.09 -19.87 18.82
C GLU A 120 -10.13 -18.37 19.14
N ALA A 121 -8.94 -17.78 19.30
CA ALA A 121 -8.76 -16.34 19.35
C ALA A 121 -8.30 -15.86 17.97
N LEU A 122 -9.08 -14.97 17.35
CA LEU A 122 -8.85 -14.51 15.98
C LEU A 122 -7.64 -13.55 15.89
N SER A 123 -6.47 -14.09 15.59
CA SER A 123 -5.35 -13.35 15.00
C SER A 123 -5.61 -13.17 13.49
N ASP A 124 -5.80 -11.93 13.07
CA ASP A 124 -6.26 -11.59 11.73
C ASP A 124 -5.11 -11.24 10.79
N ASP A 125 -4.32 -12.27 10.47
CA ASP A 125 -3.38 -12.29 9.34
C ASP A 125 -3.92 -13.29 8.30
N GLY A 126 -5.20 -13.13 7.94
CA GLY A 126 -5.98 -14.05 7.12
C GLY A 126 -5.57 -14.06 5.64
N ALA A 127 -4.36 -14.54 5.34
CA ALA A 127 -3.95 -14.85 3.99
C ALA A 127 -4.85 -15.96 3.40
N PHE A 128 -5.56 -15.64 2.31
CA PHE A 128 -6.26 -16.62 1.51
C PHE A 128 -5.23 -17.43 0.71
N GLU A 129 -4.72 -18.52 1.28
CA GLU A 129 -3.98 -19.51 0.49
C GLU A 129 -4.99 -20.18 -0.47
N PRO A 130 -4.78 -20.13 -1.80
CA PRO A 130 -5.70 -20.75 -2.76
C PRO A 130 -5.66 -22.27 -2.61
N GLU A 131 -6.77 -22.95 -2.91
CA GLU A 131 -6.89 -24.41 -2.74
C GLU A 131 -5.80 -25.15 -3.52
N ASP A 132 -5.06 -26.00 -2.81
CA ASP A 132 -3.75 -26.50 -3.24
C ASP A 132 -3.87 -27.57 -4.34
N VAL A 133 -3.46 -27.21 -5.56
CA VAL A 133 -3.42 -28.11 -6.71
C VAL A 133 -2.17 -29.00 -6.72
N GLY A 134 -1.97 -29.73 -5.63
CA GLY A 134 -1.21 -30.98 -5.62
C GLY A 134 0.32 -30.86 -5.69
N CYS A 135 0.93 -30.04 -4.83
CA CYS A 135 2.36 -30.20 -4.52
C CYS A 135 2.58 -31.46 -3.66
N GLU A 136 3.31 -32.47 -4.17
CA GLU A 136 3.63 -33.67 -3.38
C GLU A 136 4.66 -33.35 -2.28
N GLU A 137 4.30 -33.62 -1.01
CA GLU A 137 5.13 -33.38 0.18
C GLU A 137 6.34 -34.34 0.29
N SER A 138 7.30 -34.24 -0.62
CA SER A 138 8.54 -35.03 -0.60
C SER A 138 9.80 -34.14 -0.60
N PRO A 139 10.90 -34.55 0.08
CA PRO A 139 12.19 -33.89 -0.06
C PRO A 139 12.75 -34.10 -1.48
N ILE A 140 12.52 -33.11 -2.36
CA ILE A 140 12.88 -33.22 -3.77
C ILE A 140 14.39 -33.41 -3.91
N ASN A 141 14.80 -34.50 -4.58
CA ASN A 141 16.16 -34.71 -5.05
C ASN A 141 16.45 -33.76 -6.24
N ARG A 142 16.42 -32.45 -5.99
CA ARG A 142 16.55 -31.41 -7.02
C ARG A 142 18.00 -31.28 -7.49
N PRO A 143 18.24 -31.02 -8.79
CA PRO A 143 19.57 -30.60 -9.24
C PRO A 143 19.97 -29.29 -8.55
N PRO A 144 21.27 -29.02 -8.39
CA PRO A 144 21.73 -27.74 -7.85
C PRO A 144 21.38 -26.59 -8.81
N PRO A 145 21.03 -25.39 -8.29
CA PRO A 145 20.65 -24.25 -9.11
C PRO A 145 21.82 -23.72 -9.95
N VAL A 146 21.54 -23.41 -11.21
CA VAL A 146 22.50 -22.87 -12.18
C VAL A 146 22.46 -21.34 -12.11
N ASN A 147 23.29 -20.80 -11.23
CA ASN A 147 23.40 -19.36 -11.00
C ASN A 147 24.52 -18.74 -11.84
N ASP A 148 24.31 -17.51 -12.29
CA ASP A 148 25.37 -16.65 -12.81
C ASP A 148 26.27 -16.16 -11.65
N GLU A 149 27.58 -16.18 -11.88
CA GLU A 149 28.61 -15.69 -10.94
C GLU A 149 28.74 -14.16 -10.96
N TYR A 150 28.24 -13.49 -12.00
CA TYR A 150 28.31 -12.04 -12.13
C TYR A 150 27.59 -11.32 -10.98
N ARG A 151 28.21 -10.26 -10.45
CA ARG A 151 27.63 -9.37 -9.46
C ARG A 151 27.79 -7.92 -9.92
N PRO A 152 26.74 -7.08 -9.84
CA PRO A 152 26.78 -5.68 -10.29
C PRO A 152 27.55 -4.79 -9.32
N ILE A 153 28.88 -4.91 -9.31
CA ILE A 153 29.78 -4.20 -8.40
C ILE A 153 30.84 -3.43 -9.22
N PRO A 154 30.99 -2.11 -9.03
CA PRO A 154 30.29 -1.25 -8.07
C PRO A 154 28.83 -0.96 -8.47
N PHE A 155 27.90 -1.16 -7.53
CA PHE A 155 26.47 -0.90 -7.75
C PHE A 155 26.20 0.62 -7.76
N LYS A 156 25.49 1.07 -8.79
CA LYS A 156 25.11 2.48 -9.04
C LYS A 156 23.58 2.68 -9.00
N GLY A 157 22.83 1.60 -9.08
CA GLY A 157 21.37 1.60 -9.05
C GLY A 157 20.78 1.92 -7.67
N ARG A 158 19.44 2.01 -7.59
CA ARG A 158 18.76 2.31 -6.32
C ARG A 158 18.40 1.01 -5.58
N LEU A 159 18.93 0.81 -4.38
CA LEU A 159 18.39 -0.18 -3.44
C LEU A 159 17.17 0.36 -2.68
N GLY A 160 16.23 -0.52 -2.36
CA GLY A 160 15.01 -0.20 -1.63
C GLY A 160 14.40 -1.34 -0.82
N PHE A 161 13.40 -1.02 0.00
CA PHE A 161 12.63 -1.96 0.80
C PHE A 161 11.12 -1.62 0.80
N ALA A 162 10.30 -2.54 1.31
CA ALA A 162 8.84 -2.47 1.21
C ALA A 162 8.09 -2.08 2.49
N CYS A 163 7.19 -1.11 2.35
CA CYS A 163 6.07 -0.71 3.21
C CYS A 163 6.40 -0.15 4.60
N LEU A 164 7.32 -0.76 5.34
CA LEU A 164 7.57 -0.51 6.76
C LEU A 164 9.07 -0.36 7.02
N ASN A 165 9.43 0.57 7.90
CA ASN A 165 10.78 0.67 8.45
C ASN A 165 10.77 0.21 9.92
N THR A 166 11.65 -0.71 10.30
CA THR A 166 11.63 -1.33 11.62
C THR A 166 12.05 -0.37 12.73
N TYR A 167 13.08 0.47 12.52
CA TYR A 167 13.49 1.48 13.51
C TYR A 167 12.42 2.55 13.74
N LEU A 168 11.78 3.06 12.68
CA LEU A 168 10.70 4.05 12.78
C LEU A 168 9.43 3.48 13.41
N ARG A 169 9.12 2.19 13.16
CA ARG A 169 7.99 1.50 13.80
C ARG A 169 8.22 1.27 15.31
N SER A 170 9.47 1.12 15.73
CA SER A 170 9.87 0.99 17.13
C SER A 170 10.12 2.33 17.84
N ALA A 171 9.95 3.47 17.16
CA ALA A 171 10.05 4.80 17.75
C ALA A 171 8.85 5.12 18.67
N ASN A 172 8.99 6.13 19.52
CA ASN A 172 7.90 6.66 20.36
C ASN A 172 7.72 8.17 20.12
N PRO A 173 6.63 8.63 19.49
CA PRO A 173 5.55 7.83 18.90
C PRO A 173 6.01 7.03 17.66
N PRO A 174 5.33 5.92 17.33
CA PRO A 174 5.70 5.06 16.19
C PRO A 174 5.30 5.70 14.85
N ILE A 175 6.24 5.68 13.90
CA ILE A 175 6.11 6.25 12.55
C ILE A 175 5.98 5.11 11.53
N PHE A 176 4.86 5.03 10.83
CA PHE A 176 4.58 4.00 9.82
C PHE A 176 3.43 4.38 8.89
N CYS A 177 3.44 3.90 7.65
CA CYS A 177 2.51 4.31 6.59
C CYS A 177 1.33 3.33 6.41
N SER A 178 0.92 2.61 7.44
CA SER A 178 -0.04 1.49 7.33
C SER A 178 -0.96 1.35 8.55
N ARG A 179 -1.47 2.46 9.09
CA ARG A 179 -2.56 2.44 10.09
C ARG A 179 -3.87 2.06 9.42
N THR A 180 -4.44 0.93 9.84
CA THR A 180 -5.74 0.42 9.43
C THR A 180 -6.63 0.13 10.66
N CYS A 181 -7.90 -0.20 10.46
CA CYS A 181 -8.83 -0.57 11.54
C CYS A 181 -9.85 -1.61 11.06
N ARG A 182 -10.59 -2.22 12.00
CA ARG A 182 -11.69 -3.15 11.67
C ARG A 182 -12.92 -2.40 11.18
N LEU A 183 -13.79 -3.09 10.44
CA LEU A 183 -15.06 -2.53 10.00
C LEU A 183 -15.94 -2.09 11.20
N ASP A 184 -15.95 -2.90 12.26
CA ASP A 184 -16.61 -2.60 13.54
C ASP A 184 -16.15 -1.27 14.17
N THR A 185 -14.91 -0.84 13.90
CA THR A 185 -14.38 0.44 14.40
C THR A 185 -15.06 1.62 13.71
N ILE A 186 -15.44 1.47 12.43
CA ILE A 186 -16.25 2.46 11.70
C ILE A 186 -17.62 2.58 12.38
N HIS A 187 -18.30 1.44 12.60
CA HIS A 187 -19.64 1.42 13.20
C HIS A 187 -19.66 2.01 14.62
N LYS A 188 -18.65 1.69 15.45
CA LYS A 188 -18.50 2.26 16.79
C LYS A 188 -18.39 3.78 16.75
N HIS A 189 -17.50 4.33 15.92
CA HIS A 189 -17.35 5.78 15.80
C HIS A 189 -18.55 6.47 15.14
N ASP A 190 -19.29 5.81 14.25
CA ASP A 190 -20.59 6.30 13.77
C ASP A 190 -21.66 6.35 14.88
N THR A 191 -21.63 5.42 15.85
CA THR A 191 -22.52 5.49 17.03
C THR A 191 -22.07 6.49 18.09
N GLU A 192 -20.76 6.69 18.27
CA GLU A 192 -20.20 7.58 19.31
C GLU A 192 -20.16 9.05 18.88
N SER A 193 -19.79 9.32 17.62
CA SER A 193 -19.58 10.68 17.08
C SER A 193 -20.72 11.11 16.14
N GLY A 194 -21.71 10.26 15.92
CA GLY A 194 -22.80 10.46 14.98
C GLY A 194 -22.45 10.05 13.53
N PRO A 195 -23.43 10.05 12.62
CA PRO A 195 -23.29 9.50 11.27
C PRO A 195 -22.13 10.13 10.48
N GLY A 196 -21.20 9.30 10.02
CA GLY A 196 -19.98 9.71 9.30
C GLY A 196 -18.76 9.85 10.22
N GLY A 197 -18.90 9.72 11.53
CA GLY A 197 -17.80 9.69 12.49
C GLY A 197 -16.80 8.57 12.23
N GLY A 198 -17.28 7.40 11.80
CA GLY A 198 -16.43 6.27 11.40
C GLY A 198 -15.58 6.58 10.17
N LEU A 199 -16.18 7.19 9.14
CA LEU A 199 -15.46 7.59 7.93
C LEU A 199 -14.47 8.74 8.22
N ALA A 200 -14.82 9.66 9.12
CA ALA A 200 -13.91 10.72 9.56
C ALA A 200 -12.69 10.16 10.31
N TYR A 201 -12.90 9.16 11.20
CA TYR A 201 -11.81 8.45 11.86
C TYR A 201 -10.89 7.72 10.86
N VAL A 202 -11.48 6.97 9.91
CA VAL A 202 -10.74 6.26 8.85
C VAL A 202 -9.89 7.22 8.01
N LYS A 203 -10.46 8.35 7.57
CA LYS A 203 -9.72 9.43 6.87
C LYS A 203 -8.60 10.03 7.73
N SER A 204 -8.79 10.12 9.05
CA SER A 204 -7.72 10.58 9.96
C SER A 204 -6.52 9.63 10.06
N LEU A 205 -6.74 8.31 9.90
CA LEU A 205 -5.65 7.32 9.82
C LEU A 205 -4.87 7.49 8.51
N GLY A 206 -5.57 7.66 7.38
CA GLY A 206 -4.97 7.95 6.08
C GLY A 206 -4.13 9.24 6.09
N SER A 207 -4.64 10.32 6.69
CA SER A 207 -3.89 11.57 6.87
C SER A 207 -2.60 11.39 7.69
N GLN A 208 -2.62 10.55 8.73
CA GLN A 208 -1.42 10.23 9.52
C GLN A 208 -0.42 9.41 8.69
N ASN A 209 -0.88 8.39 7.96
CA ASN A 209 -0.03 7.58 7.09
C ASN A 209 0.65 8.42 5.98
N ALA A 210 -0.09 9.36 5.37
CA ALA A 210 0.45 10.29 4.39
C ALA A 210 1.47 11.27 4.98
N THR A 211 1.29 11.68 6.24
CA THR A 211 2.26 12.53 6.95
C THR A 211 3.55 11.76 7.26
N ASP A 212 3.42 10.51 7.71
CA ASP A 212 4.55 9.63 8.03
C ASP A 212 5.38 9.24 6.82
N LEU A 213 4.80 9.21 5.61
CA LEU A 213 5.56 8.96 4.37
C LEU A 213 6.67 10.01 4.17
N GLY A 214 6.41 11.27 4.53
CA GLY A 214 7.43 12.33 4.52
C GLY A 214 8.49 12.18 5.63
N HIS A 215 8.23 11.44 6.71
CA HIS A 215 9.24 11.08 7.70
C HIS A 215 10.08 9.89 7.23
N LEU A 216 9.45 8.88 6.63
CA LEU A 216 10.08 7.70 6.05
C LEU A 216 11.06 8.05 4.92
N ILE A 217 10.68 8.94 4.00
CA ILE A 217 11.54 9.43 2.91
C ILE A 217 12.77 10.19 3.45
N ARG A 218 12.60 11.04 4.48
CA ARG A 218 13.73 11.75 5.13
C ARG A 218 14.66 10.79 5.88
N TRP A 219 14.13 9.71 6.45
CA TRP A 219 14.94 8.65 7.08
C TRP A 219 15.74 7.86 6.04
N ASN A 220 15.11 7.45 4.94
CA ASN A 220 15.77 6.75 3.84
C ASN A 220 16.91 7.59 3.24
N GLN A 221 16.66 8.89 3.01
CA GLN A 221 17.69 9.85 2.58
C GLN A 221 18.89 9.93 3.53
N LYS A 222 18.69 9.86 4.87
CA LYS A 222 19.79 9.85 5.84
C LYS A 222 20.75 8.67 5.62
N TYR A 223 20.20 7.51 5.29
CA TYR A 223 20.95 6.25 5.13
C TYR A 223 21.18 5.84 3.67
N ASN A 224 21.06 6.78 2.73
CA ASN A 224 21.26 6.58 1.28
C ASN A 224 20.34 5.58 0.60
N ILE A 225 19.22 5.17 1.22
CA ILE A 225 18.21 4.36 0.55
C ILE A 225 17.43 5.29 -0.40
N LYS A 226 17.24 4.84 -1.65
CA LYS A 226 16.69 5.66 -2.75
C LYS A 226 15.46 5.06 -3.43
N PHE A 227 14.99 3.91 -2.98
CA PHE A 227 13.80 3.25 -3.52
C PHE A 227 12.93 2.75 -2.36
N LEU A 228 11.62 2.97 -2.47
CA LEU A 228 10.64 2.59 -1.45
C LEU A 228 9.36 2.10 -2.13
N ARG A 229 8.92 0.88 -1.79
CA ARG A 229 7.56 0.44 -2.09
C ARG A 229 6.63 0.96 -1.00
N ILE A 230 5.71 1.85 -1.36
CA ILE A 230 4.70 2.42 -0.47
C ILE A 230 3.70 1.32 -0.09
N SER A 231 3.16 1.39 1.14
CA SER A 231 2.15 0.45 1.61
C SER A 231 0.78 0.72 0.97
N SER A 232 0.17 -0.32 0.42
CA SER A 232 -1.19 -0.32 -0.13
C SER A 232 -2.25 0.02 0.93
N GLU A 233 -1.99 -0.36 2.19
CA GLU A 233 -2.75 -0.02 3.41
C GLU A 233 -2.61 1.45 3.86
N MET A 234 -2.11 2.35 3.01
CA MET A 234 -1.97 3.77 3.35
C MET A 234 -3.31 4.45 3.64
N PHE A 235 -4.38 4.08 2.94
CA PHE A 235 -5.73 4.62 3.14
C PHE A 235 -6.72 3.49 3.37
N PRO A 236 -6.95 3.07 4.63
CA PRO A 236 -7.81 1.92 4.93
C PRO A 236 -9.22 2.11 4.37
N PHE A 237 -9.76 1.09 3.72
CA PHE A 237 -11.07 1.08 3.04
C PHE A 237 -11.26 2.02 1.84
N ALA A 238 -10.24 2.75 1.35
CA ALA A 238 -10.42 3.73 0.25
C ALA A 238 -11.05 3.11 -1.03
N SER A 239 -10.68 1.88 -1.38
CA SER A 239 -11.21 1.12 -2.52
C SER A 239 -12.45 0.25 -2.21
N HIS A 240 -12.97 0.29 -0.98
CA HIS A 240 -14.12 -0.51 -0.55
C HIS A 240 -15.44 0.00 -1.19
N SER A 241 -16.26 -0.90 -1.73
CA SER A 241 -17.52 -0.55 -2.42
C SER A 241 -18.47 0.37 -1.63
N LYS A 242 -18.77 0.00 -0.37
CA LYS A 242 -19.65 0.76 0.55
C LYS A 242 -18.99 1.92 1.32
N TYR A 243 -17.70 1.83 1.64
CA TYR A 243 -17.02 2.76 2.57
C TYR A 243 -15.86 3.54 1.92
N GLY A 244 -15.68 3.42 0.61
CA GLY A 244 -14.60 4.06 -0.15
C GLY A 244 -14.72 5.59 -0.23
N TYR A 245 -13.59 6.22 -0.52
CA TYR A 245 -13.47 7.68 -0.46
C TYR A 245 -12.28 8.22 -1.26
N ASP A 246 -12.40 9.47 -1.70
CA ASP A 246 -11.31 10.22 -2.31
C ASP A 246 -10.22 10.62 -1.31
N LEU A 247 -9.01 10.78 -1.82
CA LEU A 247 -7.82 11.13 -1.05
C LEU A 247 -7.58 12.65 -0.94
N ALA A 248 -8.56 13.51 -1.27
CA ALA A 248 -8.36 14.97 -1.28
C ALA A 248 -8.04 15.53 0.11
N HIS A 249 -8.60 14.92 1.16
CA HIS A 249 -8.32 15.20 2.56
C HIS A 249 -6.83 15.01 2.96
N ALA A 250 -6.05 14.27 2.15
CA ALA A 250 -4.62 14.02 2.36
C ALA A 250 -3.73 14.55 1.21
N ALA A 251 -4.25 15.45 0.36
CA ALA A 251 -3.52 15.95 -0.81
C ALA A 251 -2.20 16.67 -0.45
N GLU A 252 -2.20 17.58 0.54
CA GLU A 252 -0.99 18.32 0.91
C GLU A 252 0.11 17.46 1.57
N PRO A 253 -0.15 16.51 2.51
CA PRO A 253 0.92 15.63 3.01
C PRO A 253 1.45 14.66 1.93
N LEU A 254 0.60 14.16 1.02
CA LEU A 254 1.08 13.36 -0.13
C LEU A 254 1.99 14.18 -1.05
N LYS A 255 1.62 15.42 -1.34
CA LYS A 255 2.41 16.36 -2.15
C LYS A 255 3.74 16.77 -1.49
N GLU A 256 3.78 16.96 -0.17
CA GLU A 256 5.07 17.15 0.54
C GLU A 256 5.92 15.87 0.47
N ALA A 257 5.34 14.68 0.61
CA ALA A 257 6.06 13.42 0.45
C ALA A 257 6.64 13.26 -0.97
N GLY A 258 5.87 13.56 -2.01
CA GLY A 258 6.34 13.56 -3.40
C GLY A 258 7.40 14.65 -3.67
N ARG A 259 7.26 15.85 -3.09
CA ARG A 259 8.27 16.91 -3.16
C ARG A 259 9.60 16.46 -2.56
N LEU A 260 9.59 15.79 -1.41
CA LEU A 260 10.78 15.20 -0.78
C LEU A 260 11.37 14.06 -1.61
N ALA A 261 10.52 13.24 -2.25
CA ALA A 261 10.98 12.18 -3.13
C ALA A 261 11.72 12.74 -4.35
N MET A 262 11.17 13.78 -4.98
CA MET A 262 11.85 14.53 -6.05
C MET A 262 13.16 15.17 -5.57
N GLU A 263 13.16 15.85 -4.41
CA GLU A 263 14.34 16.50 -3.81
C GLU A 263 15.49 15.51 -3.56
N TYR A 264 15.18 14.28 -3.11
CA TYR A 264 16.17 13.26 -2.76
C TYR A 264 16.39 12.19 -3.83
N GLY A 265 15.79 12.33 -5.01
CA GLY A 265 15.91 11.38 -6.12
C GLY A 265 15.34 9.98 -5.83
N HIS A 266 14.36 9.89 -4.93
CA HIS A 266 13.71 8.63 -4.58
C HIS A 266 12.81 8.12 -5.70
N ARG A 267 12.85 6.81 -5.94
CA ARG A 267 11.78 6.09 -6.62
C ARG A 267 10.75 5.62 -5.60
N LEU A 268 9.48 5.79 -5.96
CA LEU A 268 8.33 5.32 -5.18
C LEU A 268 7.51 4.37 -6.06
N THR A 269 7.10 3.21 -5.55
CA THR A 269 6.19 2.28 -6.27
C THR A 269 5.14 1.71 -5.33
N MET A 270 4.12 1.04 -5.86
CA MET A 270 3.11 0.32 -5.07
C MET A 270 2.94 -1.11 -5.57
N HIS A 271 2.42 -1.99 -4.71
CA HIS A 271 2.02 -3.35 -5.09
C HIS A 271 0.66 -3.64 -4.44
N PRO A 272 -0.46 -3.45 -5.18
CA PRO A 272 -1.78 -3.90 -4.75
C PRO A 272 -1.80 -5.35 -4.28
N GLY A 273 -2.70 -5.68 -3.36
CA GLY A 273 -2.72 -6.98 -2.68
C GLY A 273 -3.18 -8.15 -3.55
N GLN A 274 -3.04 -9.37 -3.03
CA GLN A 274 -3.44 -10.63 -3.68
C GLN A 274 -4.92 -10.71 -4.14
N TYR A 275 -5.76 -9.80 -3.66
CA TYR A 275 -7.18 -9.68 -4.02
C TYR A 275 -7.41 -8.90 -5.34
N THR A 276 -6.40 -8.21 -5.88
CA THR A 276 -6.47 -7.35 -7.08
C THR A 276 -6.44 -8.17 -8.38
N GLN A 277 -7.35 -9.14 -8.51
CA GLN A 277 -7.32 -10.19 -9.54
C GLN A 277 -8.10 -9.78 -10.81
N LEU A 278 -7.43 -9.03 -11.70
CA LEU A 278 -7.99 -8.57 -12.98
C LEU A 278 -8.46 -9.69 -13.92
N ALA A 279 -7.86 -10.89 -13.81
CA ALA A 279 -8.19 -12.03 -14.65
C ALA A 279 -9.27 -12.97 -14.07
N SER A 280 -9.94 -12.57 -12.98
CA SER A 280 -10.96 -13.39 -12.31
C SER A 280 -12.18 -13.67 -13.21
N PRO A 281 -12.75 -14.89 -13.21
CA PRO A 281 -14.02 -15.17 -13.87
C PRO A 281 -15.22 -14.52 -13.15
N LYS A 282 -15.03 -14.02 -11.92
CA LYS A 282 -16.07 -13.32 -11.15
C LYS A 282 -16.02 -11.82 -11.42
N GLN A 283 -17.02 -11.29 -12.10
CA GLN A 283 -17.10 -9.86 -12.45
C GLN A 283 -17.01 -8.92 -11.22
N GLU A 284 -17.60 -9.32 -10.08
CA GLU A 284 -17.48 -8.60 -8.80
C GLU A 284 -16.03 -8.40 -8.33
N VAL A 285 -15.15 -9.40 -8.57
CA VAL A 285 -13.73 -9.35 -8.21
C VAL A 285 -12.98 -8.43 -9.16
N VAL A 286 -13.30 -8.48 -10.46
CA VAL A 286 -12.71 -7.59 -11.47
C VAL A 286 -13.08 -6.13 -11.20
N ASP A 287 -14.35 -5.82 -10.92
CA ASP A 287 -14.78 -4.44 -10.61
C ASP A 287 -14.22 -3.92 -9.27
N ASN A 288 -13.97 -4.81 -8.30
CA ASN A 288 -13.24 -4.47 -7.08
C ASN A 288 -11.74 -4.20 -7.35
N ALA A 289 -11.08 -5.06 -8.14
CA ALA A 289 -9.67 -4.90 -8.51
C ALA A 289 -9.43 -3.61 -9.33
N ILE A 290 -10.34 -3.24 -10.22
CA ILE A 290 -10.30 -1.98 -10.96
C ILE A 290 -10.41 -0.79 -9.98
N ARG A 291 -11.35 -0.81 -9.03
CA ARG A 291 -11.52 0.26 -8.05
C ARG A 291 -10.30 0.41 -7.13
N ASP A 292 -9.64 -0.69 -6.81
CA ASP A 292 -8.40 -0.69 -6.05
C ASP A 292 -7.23 -0.07 -6.83
N LEU A 293 -7.09 -0.40 -8.12
CA LEU A 293 -6.09 0.20 -8.99
C LEU A 293 -6.33 1.70 -9.27
N GLU A 294 -7.59 2.15 -9.38
CA GLU A 294 -7.88 3.59 -9.45
C GLU A 294 -7.52 4.33 -8.15
N TYR A 295 -7.76 3.74 -6.98
CA TYR A 295 -7.30 4.28 -5.69
C TYR A 295 -5.76 4.44 -5.64
N HIS A 296 -5.03 3.40 -6.06
CA HIS A 296 -3.57 3.44 -6.12
C HIS A 296 -3.07 4.49 -7.14
N CYS A 297 -3.76 4.68 -8.26
CA CYS A 297 -3.46 5.76 -9.21
C CYS A 297 -3.75 7.16 -8.65
N GLU A 298 -4.84 7.35 -7.90
CA GLU A 298 -5.14 8.62 -7.22
C GLU A 298 -4.05 8.97 -6.19
N LEU A 299 -3.58 7.98 -5.43
CA LEU A 299 -2.48 8.16 -4.47
C LEU A 299 -1.22 8.65 -5.18
N LEU A 300 -0.80 7.97 -6.25
CA LEU A 300 0.40 8.33 -7.01
C LEU A 300 0.26 9.69 -7.72
N ASP A 301 -0.93 10.05 -8.22
CA ASP A 301 -1.19 11.38 -8.80
C ASP A 301 -1.11 12.50 -7.75
N ARG A 302 -1.52 12.23 -6.51
CA ARG A 302 -1.44 13.19 -5.40
C ARG A 302 -0.05 13.39 -4.83
N LEU A 303 0.92 12.53 -5.16
CA LEU A 303 2.34 12.82 -4.91
C LEU A 303 2.86 13.97 -5.79
N GLN A 304 2.19 14.29 -6.90
CA GLN A 304 2.59 15.34 -7.86
C GLN A 304 4.04 15.19 -8.36
N LEU A 305 4.47 13.94 -8.57
CA LEU A 305 5.74 13.62 -9.25
C LEU A 305 5.72 14.13 -10.70
N VAL A 306 6.89 14.40 -11.27
CA VAL A 306 7.01 14.94 -12.63
C VAL A 306 8.14 14.29 -13.42
N GLY A 307 8.00 14.28 -14.75
CA GLY A 307 9.02 13.76 -15.66
C GLY A 307 9.25 12.25 -15.46
N GLN A 308 10.50 11.84 -15.30
CA GLN A 308 10.83 10.41 -15.17
C GLN A 308 10.35 9.80 -13.85
N ALA A 309 10.27 10.58 -12.76
CA ALA A 309 9.83 10.07 -11.46
C ALA A 309 8.36 9.62 -11.44
N ASP A 310 7.50 10.30 -12.22
CA ASP A 310 6.09 9.91 -12.40
C ASP A 310 5.95 8.61 -13.23
N LYS A 311 6.78 8.45 -14.27
CA LYS A 311 6.85 7.21 -15.05
C LYS A 311 7.40 6.04 -14.25
N ASP A 312 8.42 6.29 -13.43
CA ASP A 312 9.06 5.29 -12.57
C ASP A 312 8.14 4.86 -11.42
N ALA A 313 7.09 5.65 -11.12
CA ALA A 313 6.05 5.35 -10.15
C ALA A 313 5.00 4.38 -10.71
N VAL A 314 5.31 3.09 -10.60
CA VAL A 314 4.51 1.99 -11.11
C VAL A 314 3.72 1.24 -10.02
N MET A 315 2.65 0.58 -10.46
CA MET A 315 1.84 -0.37 -9.68
C MET A 315 2.14 -1.78 -10.18
N ILE A 316 2.72 -2.62 -9.33
CA ILE A 316 3.08 -3.99 -9.69
C ILE A 316 2.00 -4.95 -9.19
N ILE A 317 1.56 -5.89 -10.02
CA ILE A 317 0.68 -7.00 -9.63
C ILE A 317 1.16 -8.34 -10.22
N HIS A 318 0.84 -9.44 -9.55
CA HIS A 318 0.87 -10.77 -10.17
C HIS A 318 -0.36 -10.97 -11.08
N MET A 319 -0.35 -12.01 -11.91
CA MET A 319 -1.50 -12.38 -12.74
C MET A 319 -2.69 -12.88 -11.90
N GLY A 320 -2.42 -13.43 -10.71
CA GLY A 320 -3.43 -13.99 -9.80
C GLY A 320 -3.68 -15.48 -10.06
N GLY A 321 -4.85 -16.00 -9.67
CA GLY A 321 -5.18 -17.41 -9.87
C GLY A 321 -5.15 -17.84 -11.35
N THR A 322 -4.87 -19.11 -11.61
CA THR A 322 -5.01 -19.71 -12.95
C THR A 322 -6.45 -20.09 -13.29
N PHE A 323 -7.34 -20.16 -12.29
CA PHE A 323 -8.76 -20.52 -12.42
C PHE A 323 -9.02 -21.81 -13.23
N GLY A 324 -8.06 -22.75 -13.22
CA GLY A 324 -8.10 -24.01 -13.95
C GLY A 324 -7.54 -23.97 -15.38
N ASP A 325 -7.32 -22.79 -15.97
CA ASP A 325 -6.88 -22.64 -17.37
C ASP A 325 -6.00 -21.38 -17.52
N LYS A 326 -4.70 -21.57 -17.81
CA LYS A 326 -3.74 -20.48 -18.04
C LYS A 326 -4.10 -19.66 -19.30
N PRO A 327 -4.16 -20.23 -20.53
CA PRO A 327 -4.61 -19.51 -21.73
C PRO A 327 -5.89 -18.69 -21.55
N ALA A 328 -6.98 -19.29 -21.05
CA ALA A 328 -8.23 -18.58 -20.86
C ALA A 328 -8.13 -17.46 -19.80
N THR A 329 -7.20 -17.56 -18.86
CA THR A 329 -6.92 -16.50 -17.87
C THR A 329 -6.13 -15.34 -18.50
N LEU A 330 -5.16 -15.63 -19.36
CA LEU A 330 -4.48 -14.61 -20.17
C LEU A 330 -5.47 -13.88 -21.09
N ASP A 331 -6.43 -14.60 -21.69
CA ASP A 331 -7.47 -14.03 -22.55
C ASP A 331 -8.43 -13.11 -21.77
N ARG A 332 -8.82 -13.48 -20.54
CA ARG A 332 -9.58 -12.60 -19.65
C ARG A 332 -8.78 -11.37 -19.24
N PHE A 333 -7.49 -11.53 -18.89
CA PHE A 333 -6.61 -10.40 -18.59
C PHE A 333 -6.50 -9.43 -19.78
N ARG A 334 -6.23 -9.94 -20.99
CA ARG A 334 -6.18 -9.16 -22.23
C ARG A 334 -7.47 -8.38 -22.45
N THR A 335 -8.62 -9.03 -22.27
CA THR A 335 -9.95 -8.42 -22.44
C THR A 335 -10.17 -7.29 -21.43
N VAL A 336 -9.91 -7.52 -20.14
CA VAL A 336 -10.06 -6.50 -19.08
C VAL A 336 -9.07 -5.35 -19.27
N TYR A 337 -7.80 -5.65 -19.56
CA TYR A 337 -6.75 -4.65 -19.80
C TYR A 337 -7.11 -3.70 -20.95
N THR A 338 -7.55 -4.24 -22.09
CA THR A 338 -7.88 -3.45 -23.28
C THR A 338 -9.20 -2.69 -23.13
N THR A 339 -10.25 -3.30 -22.57
CA THR A 339 -11.63 -2.75 -22.60
C THR A 339 -12.09 -2.04 -21.33
N ARG A 340 -11.51 -2.34 -20.15
CA ARG A 340 -12.02 -1.87 -18.85
C ARG A 340 -11.08 -0.98 -18.05
N LEU A 341 -9.75 -1.08 -18.24
CA LEU A 341 -8.80 -0.25 -17.50
C LEU A 341 -8.70 1.18 -18.07
N SER A 342 -8.58 2.16 -17.18
CA SER A 342 -8.27 3.53 -17.58
C SER A 342 -6.83 3.68 -18.07
N GLU A 343 -6.55 4.74 -18.83
CA GLU A 343 -5.18 5.13 -19.20
C GLU A 343 -4.34 5.51 -17.97
N GLY A 344 -4.98 5.83 -16.83
CA GLY A 344 -4.30 6.03 -15.54
C GLY A 344 -3.75 4.73 -14.98
N ILE A 345 -4.52 3.65 -15.01
CA ILE A 345 -4.03 2.32 -14.64
C ILE A 345 -2.99 1.85 -15.68
N LYS A 346 -3.33 1.88 -16.99
CA LYS A 346 -2.43 1.37 -18.05
C LYS A 346 -1.06 2.04 -18.06
N ARG A 347 -0.95 3.36 -17.80
CA ARG A 347 0.35 4.05 -17.77
C ARG A 347 1.28 3.56 -16.64
N ARG A 348 0.73 3.04 -15.53
CA ARG A 348 1.49 2.59 -14.35
C ARG A 348 1.50 1.09 -14.10
N LEU A 349 0.58 0.33 -14.70
CA LEU A 349 0.48 -1.11 -14.48
C LEU A 349 1.71 -1.84 -15.04
N VAL A 350 2.17 -2.80 -14.24
CA VAL A 350 3.35 -3.65 -14.40
C VAL A 350 2.99 -5.05 -13.89
N LEU A 351 3.42 -6.09 -14.59
CA LEU A 351 3.21 -7.50 -14.20
C LEU A 351 4.47 -8.08 -13.56
N GLU A 352 4.30 -9.11 -12.73
CA GLU A 352 5.37 -9.81 -12.01
C GLU A 352 5.14 -11.33 -11.99
N ASN A 353 6.19 -12.11 -12.21
CA ASN A 353 6.16 -13.58 -12.04
C ASN A 353 6.01 -13.96 -10.56
N ASP A 354 5.31 -15.06 -10.26
CA ASP A 354 5.02 -15.50 -8.89
C ASP A 354 5.56 -16.90 -8.57
N ASP A 355 5.50 -17.27 -7.30
CA ASP A 355 6.04 -18.49 -6.70
C ASP A 355 5.01 -19.64 -6.61
N VAL A 356 3.82 -19.47 -7.20
CA VAL A 356 2.71 -20.43 -7.12
C VAL A 356 2.30 -20.99 -8.48
N CYS A 357 2.25 -20.16 -9.52
CA CYS A 357 1.55 -20.46 -10.76
C CYS A 357 2.20 -19.89 -12.02
N TRP A 358 2.73 -18.66 -12.00
CA TRP A 358 3.07 -17.93 -13.21
C TRP A 358 4.57 -17.65 -13.33
N SER A 359 5.22 -18.44 -14.20
CA SER A 359 6.64 -18.28 -14.53
C SER A 359 6.89 -17.06 -15.42
N VAL A 360 8.17 -16.75 -15.64
CA VAL A 360 8.58 -15.76 -16.65
C VAL A 360 8.11 -16.16 -18.06
N GLU A 361 8.18 -17.46 -18.38
CA GLU A 361 7.77 -18.02 -19.67
C GLU A 361 6.27 -17.81 -19.96
N ASP A 362 5.40 -17.92 -18.94
CA ASP A 362 3.95 -17.76 -19.10
C ASP A 362 3.50 -16.31 -19.38
N LEU A 363 4.28 -15.32 -18.91
CA LEU A 363 3.84 -13.91 -18.84
C LEU A 363 4.53 -12.98 -19.84
N ILE A 364 5.73 -13.30 -20.33
CA ILE A 364 6.52 -12.38 -21.16
C ILE A 364 5.81 -12.02 -22.48
N ASP A 365 5.14 -12.97 -23.11
CA ASP A 365 4.47 -12.77 -24.41
C ASP A 365 3.30 -11.76 -24.29
N ILE A 366 2.46 -11.88 -23.26
CA ILE A 366 1.35 -10.93 -23.02
C ILE A 366 1.85 -9.55 -22.55
N CYS A 367 3.00 -9.50 -21.86
CA CYS A 367 3.67 -8.25 -21.49
C CYS A 367 4.15 -7.48 -22.73
N GLU A 368 4.81 -8.16 -23.67
CA GLU A 368 5.25 -7.59 -24.95
C GLU A 368 4.05 -7.15 -25.82
N GLU A 369 3.01 -7.98 -25.92
CA GLU A 369 1.77 -7.71 -26.66
C GLU A 369 1.11 -6.41 -26.17
N LEU A 370 0.80 -6.33 -24.87
CA LEU A 370 0.01 -5.25 -24.26
C LEU A 370 0.83 -4.01 -23.89
N GLY A 371 2.16 -4.06 -24.01
CA GLY A 371 3.05 -2.98 -23.55
C GLY A 371 3.05 -2.82 -22.03
N VAL A 372 2.86 -3.92 -21.30
CA VAL A 372 2.96 -3.97 -19.83
C VAL A 372 4.41 -4.34 -19.48
N PRO A 373 5.13 -3.52 -18.68
CA PRO A 373 6.47 -3.89 -18.26
C PRO A 373 6.43 -5.10 -17.33
N MET A 374 7.45 -5.93 -17.42
CA MET A 374 7.58 -7.14 -16.61
C MET A 374 8.65 -6.99 -15.53
N VAL A 375 8.28 -7.14 -14.28
CA VAL A 375 9.21 -7.33 -13.16
C VAL A 375 9.66 -8.77 -13.18
N LEU A 376 10.98 -8.95 -13.20
CA LEU A 376 11.58 -10.20 -12.75
C LEU A 376 11.70 -10.14 -11.22
N ASP A 377 11.01 -11.04 -10.54
CA ASP A 377 11.39 -11.47 -9.21
C ASP A 377 12.26 -12.74 -9.32
N TRP A 378 13.49 -12.65 -8.81
CA TRP A 378 14.49 -13.71 -8.89
C TRP A 378 14.20 -14.90 -7.96
N HIS A 379 13.50 -14.66 -6.84
CA HIS A 379 13.14 -15.69 -5.87
C HIS A 379 11.96 -16.52 -6.36
N HIS A 380 10.90 -15.84 -6.80
CA HIS A 380 9.74 -16.44 -7.44
C HIS A 380 10.16 -17.28 -8.65
N ASN A 381 11.07 -16.78 -9.51
CA ASN A 381 11.60 -17.56 -10.63
C ASN A 381 12.34 -18.83 -10.18
N ASN A 382 13.11 -18.78 -9.09
CA ASN A 382 13.78 -19.98 -8.56
C ASN A 382 12.80 -21.04 -8.04
N ILE A 383 11.55 -20.68 -7.75
CA ILE A 383 10.47 -21.61 -7.38
C ILE A 383 9.66 -22.04 -8.61
N VAL A 384 9.32 -21.12 -9.51
CA VAL A 384 8.51 -21.35 -10.72
C VAL A 384 9.23 -20.84 -11.98
N HIS A 385 10.20 -21.64 -12.46
CA HIS A 385 11.09 -21.31 -13.59
C HIS A 385 10.57 -21.76 -14.98
N GLY A 386 9.34 -22.30 -15.07
CA GLY A 386 8.80 -22.81 -16.33
C GLY A 386 9.60 -24.01 -16.85
N LYS A 387 10.01 -23.99 -18.12
CA LYS A 387 10.89 -25.03 -18.71
C LYS A 387 12.40 -24.84 -18.49
N LEU A 388 12.81 -23.76 -17.82
CA LEU A 388 14.23 -23.49 -17.55
C LEU A 388 14.75 -24.37 -16.40
N ARG A 389 16.06 -24.31 -16.12
CA ARG A 389 16.61 -24.85 -14.86
C ARG A 389 16.41 -23.82 -13.74
N GLU A 390 16.32 -24.30 -12.50
CA GLU A 390 16.42 -23.43 -11.32
C GLU A 390 17.73 -22.63 -11.35
N GLY A 391 17.67 -21.34 -10.99
CA GLY A 391 18.82 -20.47 -10.85
C GLY A 391 18.74 -19.20 -11.70
N THR A 392 19.71 -18.31 -11.49
CA THR A 392 19.72 -16.98 -12.10
C THR A 392 20.26 -16.93 -13.54
N TYR A 393 20.96 -17.97 -14.02
CA TYR A 393 21.59 -17.95 -15.35
C TYR A 393 20.55 -18.05 -16.49
N ASP A 394 19.75 -19.12 -16.51
CA ASP A 394 18.88 -19.43 -17.65
C ASP A 394 17.83 -18.32 -17.90
N VAL A 395 17.23 -17.77 -16.83
CA VAL A 395 16.22 -16.71 -16.95
C VAL A 395 16.81 -15.40 -17.49
N LYS A 396 18.06 -15.10 -17.12
CA LYS A 396 18.79 -13.93 -17.60
C LYS A 396 19.09 -14.06 -19.10
N GLU A 397 19.67 -15.17 -19.52
CA GLU A 397 20.10 -15.37 -20.90
C GLU A 397 18.92 -15.54 -21.87
N VAL A 398 17.83 -16.20 -21.45
CA VAL A 398 16.66 -16.46 -22.31
C VAL A 398 15.68 -15.29 -22.34
N TYR A 399 15.43 -14.63 -21.20
CA TYR A 399 14.36 -13.62 -21.08
C TYR A 399 14.84 -12.21 -20.70
N GLY A 400 16.08 -12.02 -20.25
CA GLY A 400 16.57 -10.73 -19.71
C GLY A 400 16.40 -9.56 -20.67
N GLU A 401 16.78 -9.72 -21.94
CA GLU A 401 16.63 -8.68 -22.97
C GLU A 401 15.17 -8.48 -23.39
N ARG A 402 14.35 -9.54 -23.45
CA ARG A 402 12.89 -9.44 -23.68
C ARG A 402 12.22 -8.60 -22.59
N ILE A 403 12.46 -8.96 -21.34
CA ILE A 403 11.98 -8.25 -20.14
C ILE A 403 12.41 -6.78 -20.21
N LYS A 404 13.71 -6.49 -20.42
CA LYS A 404 14.28 -5.14 -20.54
C LYS A 404 13.57 -4.29 -21.60
N ASN A 405 13.28 -4.86 -22.77
CA ASN A 405 12.55 -4.16 -23.83
C ASN A 405 11.11 -3.78 -23.45
N THR A 406 10.42 -4.52 -22.57
CA THR A 406 9.08 -4.12 -22.08
C THR A 406 9.11 -2.78 -21.30
N TRP A 407 10.21 -2.49 -20.59
CA TRP A 407 10.42 -1.22 -19.88
C TRP A 407 10.84 -0.09 -20.82
N VAL A 408 11.78 -0.37 -21.74
CA VAL A 408 12.27 0.59 -22.74
C VAL A 408 11.13 1.09 -23.64
N LYS A 409 10.26 0.17 -24.12
CA LYS A 409 9.06 0.48 -24.93
C LYS A 409 8.11 1.46 -24.26
N LYS A 410 8.04 1.49 -22.92
CA LYS A 410 7.20 2.39 -22.11
C LYS A 410 7.95 3.61 -21.58
N GLY A 411 9.28 3.67 -21.75
CA GLY A 411 10.14 4.75 -21.26
C GLY A 411 10.20 4.84 -19.73
N ILE A 412 10.13 3.70 -19.04
CA ILE A 412 10.20 3.58 -17.58
C ILE A 412 11.56 2.96 -17.20
N LYS A 413 12.21 3.41 -16.12
CA LYS A 413 13.43 2.75 -15.62
C LYS A 413 13.09 1.34 -15.16
N GLN A 414 13.79 0.32 -15.68
CA GLN A 414 13.61 -1.06 -15.25
C GLN A 414 13.83 -1.21 -13.74
N LYS A 415 13.02 -2.07 -13.11
CA LYS A 415 13.22 -2.54 -11.74
C LYS A 415 13.09 -4.06 -11.64
N GLN A 416 13.68 -4.63 -10.61
CA GLN A 416 13.59 -6.05 -10.26
C GLN A 416 13.26 -6.21 -8.77
N HIS A 417 12.78 -7.39 -8.38
CA HIS A 417 12.60 -7.78 -6.97
C HIS A 417 13.59 -8.88 -6.59
N TYR A 418 14.04 -8.87 -5.35
CA TYR A 418 15.03 -9.83 -4.84
C TYR A 418 14.77 -10.18 -3.37
N SER A 419 14.59 -11.49 -3.13
CA SER A 419 14.59 -12.14 -1.82
C SER A 419 15.39 -13.44 -1.90
N GLU A 420 15.60 -14.07 -0.75
CA GLU A 420 16.21 -15.40 -0.62
C GLU A 420 15.25 -16.30 0.17
N PRO A 421 15.26 -17.63 -0.05
CA PRO A 421 14.53 -18.56 0.82
C PRO A 421 15.12 -18.53 2.24
N ARG A 422 14.32 -18.92 3.24
CA ARG A 422 14.85 -19.15 4.59
C ARG A 422 15.92 -20.26 4.58
N ALA A 423 16.91 -20.08 5.46
CA ALA A 423 17.88 -21.13 5.74
C ALA A 423 17.16 -22.39 6.24
N GLY A 424 17.44 -23.54 5.63
CA GLY A 424 16.78 -24.80 5.96
C GLY A 424 15.49 -25.11 5.19
N SER A 425 15.01 -24.24 4.27
CA SER A 425 13.83 -24.53 3.45
C SER A 425 14.08 -25.71 2.47
N ILE A 426 13.46 -26.85 2.77
CA ILE A 426 13.56 -28.08 1.96
C ILE A 426 12.41 -28.17 0.95
N THR A 427 11.15 -28.08 1.42
CA THR A 427 9.95 -28.17 0.56
C THR A 427 9.73 -26.89 -0.23
N ASP A 428 9.00 -26.96 -1.34
CA ASP A 428 8.71 -25.76 -2.14
C ASP A 428 7.84 -24.75 -1.37
N ARG A 429 6.90 -25.21 -0.53
CA ARG A 429 6.13 -24.33 0.36
C ARG A 429 7.00 -23.61 1.40
N ASP A 430 8.06 -24.26 1.89
CA ASP A 430 9.03 -23.60 2.78
C ASP A 430 9.95 -22.64 2.03
N ARG A 431 10.22 -22.88 0.75
CA ARG A 431 11.07 -22.00 -0.08
C ARG A 431 10.40 -20.66 -0.34
N ARG A 432 9.07 -20.63 -0.58
CA ARG A 432 8.24 -19.41 -0.68
C ARG A 432 8.41 -18.45 0.51
N ARG A 433 8.83 -18.96 1.67
CA ARG A 433 9.05 -18.12 2.86
C ARG A 433 10.33 -17.32 2.69
N HIS A 434 10.19 -16.03 2.41
CA HIS A 434 11.30 -15.09 2.39
C HIS A 434 12.14 -15.12 3.69
N SER A 435 13.44 -14.97 3.51
CA SER A 435 14.44 -14.81 4.57
C SER A 435 14.23 -13.53 5.40
N PRO A 436 14.77 -13.47 6.63
CA PRO A 436 14.82 -12.22 7.40
C PRO A 436 15.59 -11.12 6.67
N ARG A 437 16.71 -11.50 6.04
CA ARG A 437 17.64 -10.66 5.27
C ARG A 437 18.22 -11.44 4.10
N VAL A 438 18.70 -10.73 3.10
CA VAL A 438 19.38 -11.32 1.92
C VAL A 438 20.88 -11.10 2.02
N TRP A 439 21.66 -12.04 1.51
CA TRP A 439 23.10 -12.05 1.59
C TRP A 439 23.80 -11.68 0.28
N ASP A 440 23.15 -11.80 -0.88
CA ASP A 440 23.82 -11.59 -2.18
C ASP A 440 23.20 -10.46 -3.03
N LEU A 441 23.65 -10.30 -4.27
CA LEU A 441 23.03 -9.48 -5.31
C LEU A 441 22.72 -10.36 -6.55
N PRO A 442 21.59 -10.14 -7.24
CA PRO A 442 21.32 -10.83 -8.50
C PRO A 442 22.21 -10.32 -9.64
N PRO A 443 22.37 -11.09 -10.74
CA PRO A 443 23.28 -10.78 -11.85
C PRO A 443 22.74 -9.72 -12.83
N CYS A 444 22.13 -8.66 -12.31
CA CYS A 444 21.47 -7.59 -13.07
C CYS A 444 22.43 -6.46 -13.50
N GLU A 445 21.93 -5.47 -14.24
CA GLU A 445 22.72 -4.30 -14.67
C GLU A 445 23.21 -3.46 -13.47
N ASP A 446 24.36 -2.79 -13.60
CA ASP A 446 24.96 -2.05 -12.47
C ASP A 446 24.18 -0.81 -12.02
N ASP A 447 23.26 -0.31 -12.84
CA ASP A 447 22.37 0.81 -12.57
C ASP A 447 20.91 0.40 -12.25
N MET A 448 20.65 -0.88 -11.95
CA MET A 448 19.30 -1.42 -11.74
C MET A 448 18.58 -0.87 -10.49
N ASP A 449 17.29 -0.58 -10.57
CA ASP A 449 16.48 -0.30 -9.37
C ASP A 449 16.00 -1.63 -8.74
N LEU A 450 16.53 -1.96 -7.56
CA LEU A 450 16.34 -3.26 -6.92
C LEU A 450 15.57 -3.12 -5.60
N MET A 451 14.42 -3.78 -5.50
CA MET A 451 13.64 -3.89 -4.27
C MET A 451 14.05 -5.14 -3.50
N ILE A 452 14.37 -5.00 -2.21
CA ILE A 452 14.72 -6.11 -1.32
C ILE A 452 13.47 -6.53 -0.53
N GLU A 453 12.96 -7.73 -0.81
CA GLU A 453 11.65 -8.23 -0.36
C GLU A 453 11.69 -8.98 1.00
N ALA A 454 12.67 -8.71 1.85
CA ALA A 454 12.95 -9.47 3.09
C ALA A 454 12.01 -9.15 4.29
N LYS A 455 12.09 -9.93 5.39
CA LYS A 455 11.29 -9.68 6.64
C LYS A 455 11.75 -8.42 7.39
N ASP A 456 13.06 -8.16 7.46
CA ASP A 456 13.69 -7.09 8.26
C ASP A 456 13.84 -5.76 7.49
N LYS A 457 13.26 -5.69 6.27
CA LYS A 457 13.08 -4.46 5.48
C LYS A 457 14.38 -3.70 5.25
N GLU A 458 14.54 -2.50 5.79
CA GLU A 458 15.73 -1.66 5.60
C GLU A 458 17.02 -2.34 6.09
N GLN A 459 16.93 -3.27 7.04
CA GLN A 459 18.11 -3.95 7.58
C GLN A 459 18.72 -4.95 6.61
N ALA A 460 17.91 -5.57 5.75
CA ALA A 460 18.39 -6.39 4.65
C ALA A 460 19.16 -5.55 3.62
N VAL A 461 18.66 -4.34 3.33
CA VAL A 461 19.37 -3.35 2.50
C VAL A 461 20.72 -2.98 3.15
N PHE A 462 20.74 -2.73 4.47
CA PHE A 462 21.98 -2.42 5.21
C PHE A 462 22.98 -3.59 5.22
N GLU A 463 22.52 -4.83 5.22
CA GLU A 463 23.39 -6.02 5.18
C GLU A 463 24.11 -6.13 3.82
N VAL A 464 23.38 -6.00 2.71
CA VAL A 464 23.92 -5.92 1.35
C VAL A 464 24.88 -4.74 1.19
N MET A 465 24.48 -3.55 1.66
CA MET A 465 25.34 -2.35 1.63
C MET A 465 26.67 -2.57 2.36
N ARG A 466 26.66 -3.17 3.55
CA ARG A 466 27.88 -3.45 4.33
C ARG A 466 28.73 -4.55 3.70
N LYS A 467 28.13 -5.65 3.23
CA LYS A 467 28.85 -6.77 2.62
C LYS A 467 29.64 -6.35 1.38
N PHE A 468 29.01 -5.57 0.50
CA PHE A 468 29.60 -5.17 -0.78
C PHE A 468 30.17 -3.74 -0.80
N LYS A 469 30.10 -3.01 0.32
CA LYS A 469 30.57 -1.62 0.47
C LYS A 469 29.99 -0.66 -0.58
N LEU A 470 28.67 -0.72 -0.74
CA LEU A 470 27.91 0.08 -1.71
C LEU A 470 27.78 1.54 -1.23
N ASP A 471 27.46 2.48 -2.14
CA ASP A 471 27.43 3.92 -1.80
C ASP A 471 26.59 4.23 -0.54
N GLY A 472 27.23 4.86 0.44
CA GLY A 472 26.64 5.18 1.74
C GLY A 472 26.71 4.05 2.78
N TRP A 473 27.42 2.94 2.54
CA TRP A 473 27.66 1.88 3.54
C TRP A 473 28.26 2.45 4.84
N GLU A 474 29.05 3.52 4.75
CA GLU A 474 29.63 4.22 5.91
C GLU A 474 28.55 4.76 6.85
N LYS A 475 27.41 5.21 6.30
CA LYS A 475 26.28 5.79 7.05
C LYS A 475 25.49 4.73 7.85
N VAL A 476 25.65 3.45 7.50
CA VAL A 476 24.92 2.31 8.08
C VAL A 476 25.84 1.33 8.84
N ASN A 477 27.14 1.61 8.86
CA ASN A 477 28.15 0.82 9.55
C ASN A 477 27.95 0.87 11.08
N ASP A 478 27.65 2.05 11.62
CA ASP A 478 27.47 2.28 13.06
C ASP A 478 26.01 2.04 13.52
N VAL A 479 25.14 1.56 12.63
CA VAL A 479 23.74 1.25 12.94
C VAL A 479 23.64 -0.17 13.48
N ILE A 480 23.49 -0.27 14.80
CA ILE A 480 23.24 -1.52 15.55
C ILE A 480 22.03 -2.25 14.92
N PRO A 481 22.20 -3.48 14.40
CA PRO A 481 21.08 -4.26 13.85
C PRO A 481 19.99 -4.50 14.90
N TYR A 482 18.73 -4.36 14.50
CA TYR A 482 17.56 -4.58 15.34
C TYR A 482 16.95 -5.95 15.05
N GLU A 483 17.20 -6.92 15.93
CA GLU A 483 16.60 -8.24 15.81
C GLU A 483 15.11 -8.21 16.18
N ARG A 484 14.25 -8.67 15.26
CA ARG A 484 12.80 -8.74 15.49
C ARG A 484 12.48 -9.92 16.39
N THR A 485 11.96 -9.65 17.59
CA THR A 485 11.52 -10.68 18.55
C THR A 485 10.38 -11.56 18.01
N ASP A 486 9.63 -11.09 17.00
CA ASP A 486 8.62 -11.87 16.24
C ASP A 486 9.18 -13.01 15.37
N GLY A 487 10.49 -13.28 15.44
CA GLY A 487 11.15 -14.44 14.82
C GLY A 487 11.46 -15.59 15.76
N MET A 488 11.43 -15.40 17.09
CA MET A 488 11.97 -16.37 18.07
C MET A 488 10.90 -17.06 18.94
N VAL A 489 9.63 -17.06 18.51
CA VAL A 489 8.53 -17.74 19.22
C VAL A 489 8.21 -19.11 18.61
N GLU A 490 9.26 -19.85 18.23
CA GLU A 490 9.20 -21.29 17.95
C GLU A 490 9.53 -22.10 19.23
N ASP A 491 8.91 -21.73 20.36
CA ASP A 491 8.53 -22.68 21.41
C ASP A 491 7.53 -22.06 22.39
N GLY A 492 6.57 -22.88 22.85
CA GLY A 492 5.35 -22.37 23.48
C GLY A 492 5.44 -22.02 24.96
N ASN A 493 5.97 -20.84 25.33
CA ASN A 493 5.57 -20.12 26.56
C ASN A 493 6.13 -18.67 26.65
N ILE A 494 5.37 -17.67 26.16
CA ILE A 494 5.52 -16.27 26.57
C ILE A 494 4.15 -15.76 27.03
N LYS A 495 4.06 -15.23 28.25
CA LYS A 495 2.80 -14.70 28.79
C LYS A 495 2.52 -13.32 28.18
N LEU A 496 1.39 -13.20 27.48
CA LEU A 496 1.00 -11.99 26.73
C LEU A 496 0.82 -10.71 27.58
N ASN A 497 0.96 -10.78 28.91
CA ASN A 497 0.80 -9.65 29.83
C ASN A 497 2.09 -8.83 30.04
N GLU A 498 3.26 -9.28 29.57
CA GLU A 498 4.54 -8.57 29.80
C GLU A 498 4.92 -7.59 28.68
N LEU A 499 4.11 -7.48 27.62
CA LEU A 499 4.27 -6.53 26.51
C LEU A 499 3.45 -5.22 26.71
N ALA A 500 3.17 -4.86 27.96
CA ALA A 500 2.64 -3.56 28.35
C ALA A 500 3.76 -2.61 28.81
N MET A 501 3.74 -1.36 28.33
CA MET A 501 4.73 -0.32 28.65
C MET A 501 4.75 -0.01 30.16
N GLY A 502 5.78 -0.47 30.87
CA GLY A 502 6.00 -0.13 32.29
C GLY A 502 6.75 -1.17 33.13
N GLY A 503 6.88 -2.42 32.65
CA GLY A 503 7.48 -3.51 33.44
C GLY A 503 6.65 -3.89 34.68
N VAL A 504 7.20 -4.77 35.52
CA VAL A 504 6.48 -5.41 36.65
C VAL A 504 5.92 -4.40 37.67
N GLU A 505 6.50 -3.20 37.77
CA GLU A 505 6.08 -2.15 38.71
C GLU A 505 5.34 -0.96 38.05
N GLY A 506 5.23 -0.91 36.71
CA GLY A 506 4.61 0.21 36.00
C GLY A 506 5.36 1.55 36.10
N ARG A 507 6.62 1.56 36.56
CA ARG A 507 7.38 2.79 36.86
C ARG A 507 8.23 3.27 35.67
N VAL A 508 7.72 4.26 34.93
CA VAL A 508 8.51 5.02 33.95
C VAL A 508 9.47 5.94 34.69
N TYR A 509 10.74 5.55 34.80
CA TYR A 509 11.76 6.35 35.47
C TYR A 509 12.29 7.46 34.56
N TRP A 510 12.05 8.71 34.94
CA TRP A 510 12.68 9.89 34.35
C TRP A 510 13.79 10.41 35.27
N PRO A 511 14.86 11.05 34.75
CA PRO A 511 15.85 11.73 35.59
C PRO A 511 15.20 12.82 36.44
N GLU A 512 15.57 12.88 37.72
CA GLU A 512 15.05 13.88 38.66
C GLU A 512 15.31 15.32 38.14
N GLY A 513 14.30 16.19 38.29
CA GLY A 513 14.35 17.58 37.82
C GLY A 513 13.80 17.83 36.40
N MET A 514 13.54 16.81 35.59
CA MET A 514 13.09 16.98 34.18
C MET A 514 11.55 17.10 34.00
N GLU A 515 10.83 17.42 35.07
CA GLU A 515 9.34 17.44 35.13
C GLU A 515 8.68 18.49 34.22
N GLU A 516 9.42 19.49 33.76
CA GLU A 516 8.88 20.59 32.96
C GLU A 516 8.61 20.23 31.49
N TYR A 517 9.18 19.15 30.96
CA TYR A 517 8.82 18.62 29.64
C TYR A 517 7.39 18.07 29.55
N LEU A 518 6.78 17.72 30.70
CA LEU A 518 5.39 17.24 30.77
C LEU A 518 4.34 18.37 30.73
N LYS A 519 4.76 19.65 30.71
CA LYS A 519 3.86 20.81 30.79
C LYS A 519 3.67 21.42 29.39
N PRO A 520 2.46 21.40 28.80
CA PRO A 520 2.24 21.94 27.46
C PRO A 520 2.47 23.47 27.43
N LYS A 521 3.27 23.93 26.46
CA LYS A 521 3.62 25.35 26.31
C LYS A 521 2.37 26.21 26.13
N LYS A 522 2.10 27.10 27.09
CA LYS A 522 0.96 28.05 27.03
C LYS A 522 1.08 28.95 25.79
N LYS A 523 0.06 28.93 24.93
CA LYS A 523 -0.06 29.86 23.79
C LYS A 523 -0.13 31.30 24.31
N VAL A 524 0.89 32.11 24.02
CA VAL A 524 0.86 33.56 24.30
C VAL A 524 -0.08 34.22 23.30
N ARG A 525 -1.16 34.84 23.80
CA ARG A 525 -2.13 35.59 22.99
C ARG A 525 -1.61 37.02 22.83
N ALA A 526 -1.33 37.44 21.60
CA ALA A 526 -0.85 38.79 21.32
C ALA A 526 -1.83 39.85 21.87
N LYS A 527 -1.31 40.82 22.64
CA LYS A 527 -2.06 42.02 23.05
C LYS A 527 -1.91 43.11 21.99
N LYS A 528 -2.97 43.89 21.84
CA LYS A 528 -3.03 45.08 20.98
C LYS A 528 -2.02 46.13 21.47
N SER A 529 -1.41 46.86 20.54
CA SER A 529 -0.45 47.92 20.83
C SER A 529 -1.11 49.18 21.40
N GLU A 530 -0.44 49.80 22.36
CA GLU A 530 -0.59 51.20 22.73
C GLU A 530 0.78 51.86 22.55
N VAL A 531 0.81 53.08 22.00
CA VAL A 531 2.05 53.81 21.70
C VAL A 531 2.13 55.03 22.61
N GLU A 532 3.21 55.06 23.38
CA GLU A 532 3.94 56.21 23.92
C GLU A 532 3.26 57.59 23.92
N ASN A 533 3.21 58.22 25.10
CA ASN A 533 4.26 59.21 25.34
C ASN A 533 4.65 59.45 26.81
N SER A 534 5.72 60.21 26.98
CA SER A 534 6.53 60.36 28.19
C SER A 534 6.20 61.61 29.01
N VAL A 535 6.68 61.66 30.27
CA VAL A 535 7.48 62.74 30.91
C VAL A 535 7.58 62.52 32.44
N GLU A 536 8.49 63.22 33.11
CA GLU A 536 9.17 62.88 34.37
C GLU A 536 8.42 63.17 35.69
N LYS A 537 9.06 62.75 36.81
CA LYS A 537 8.61 62.90 38.20
C LYS A 537 8.79 64.32 38.76
N PRO A 538 7.87 64.80 39.62
CA PRO A 538 8.17 65.82 40.64
C PRO A 538 8.23 65.24 42.07
N THR A 539 9.05 65.85 42.93
CA THR A 539 9.21 65.51 44.36
C THR A 539 8.26 66.33 45.27
N PRO A 540 7.97 65.87 46.52
CA PRO A 540 6.81 66.37 47.27
C PRO A 540 7.07 67.68 48.05
N LYS A 541 6.15 68.64 47.96
CA LYS A 541 6.01 69.74 48.94
C LYS A 541 4.56 70.02 49.33
N LYS A 542 4.37 70.10 50.66
CA LYS A 542 3.28 70.67 51.48
C LYS A 542 2.10 71.32 50.72
N ARG A 543 0.87 70.83 50.95
CA ARG A 543 -0.37 71.53 50.60
C ARG A 543 -1.01 72.17 51.84
N GLY A 544 -1.24 73.48 51.81
CA GLY A 544 -1.91 74.23 52.88
C GLY A 544 -3.20 74.90 52.39
N LYS A 545 -4.31 74.62 53.08
CA LYS A 545 -5.57 75.40 53.24
C LYS A 545 -6.21 76.16 52.04
N LYS A 546 -7.50 75.83 51.85
CA LYS A 546 -8.68 76.70 51.56
C LYS A 546 -9.13 77.07 50.12
N ALA A 547 -10.46 77.25 50.03
CA ALA A 547 -11.33 77.88 49.01
C ALA A 547 -11.38 77.23 47.60
N VAL A 548 -12.51 76.93 46.92
CA VAL A 548 -13.97 77.25 46.97
C VAL A 548 -14.47 78.42 46.07
N LYS A 549 -14.96 78.07 44.87
CA LYS A 549 -16.11 78.56 44.05
C LYS A 549 -16.02 77.88 42.66
N ARG A 550 -17.07 77.32 42.02
CA ARG A 550 -18.42 77.77 41.57
C ARG A 550 -18.43 78.57 40.25
N GLY A 551 -19.17 78.06 39.26
CA GLY A 551 -19.44 78.62 37.92
C GLY A 551 -19.41 77.48 36.88
N ARG A 552 -20.49 77.07 36.19
CA ARG A 552 -21.43 77.76 35.25
C ARG A 552 -20.81 78.07 33.89
N ASP A 553 -21.51 77.97 32.75
CA ASP A 553 -22.82 77.37 32.33
C ASP A 553 -22.82 77.32 30.77
N VAL A 554 -23.93 76.91 30.13
CA VAL A 554 -24.26 77.11 28.68
C VAL A 554 -23.49 76.22 27.68
N GLN A 555 -24.00 75.68 26.56
CA GLN A 555 -25.30 75.21 26.01
C GLN A 555 -25.24 75.39 24.47
N ILE A 556 -25.71 74.39 23.70
CA ILE A 556 -26.39 74.55 22.37
C ILE A 556 -25.46 75.04 21.21
N ASP A 557 -25.62 74.73 19.92
CA ASP A 557 -26.79 74.23 19.15
C ASP A 557 -26.46 73.11 18.13
N THR A 558 -27.50 72.72 17.38
CA THR A 558 -27.60 71.72 16.32
C THR A 558 -27.69 72.36 14.93
N ARG A 559 -27.36 71.61 13.85
CA ARG A 559 -28.32 71.29 12.75
C ARG A 559 -27.74 70.43 11.61
N GLU A 560 -28.66 69.83 10.86
CA GLU A 560 -28.47 68.98 9.67
C GLU A 560 -28.19 69.83 8.40
N THR A 561 -27.75 69.31 7.25
CA THR A 561 -28.62 68.57 6.30
C THR A 561 -27.91 68.12 4.99
N SER A 562 -28.44 67.02 4.39
CA SER A 562 -28.75 66.88 2.94
C SER A 562 -27.67 66.60 1.84
N LYS A 563 -27.66 65.32 1.39
CA LYS A 563 -27.77 64.81 -0.02
C LYS A 563 -26.54 64.58 -0.96
N LYS A 564 -26.56 63.36 -1.53
CA LYS A 564 -26.27 62.90 -2.93
C LYS A 564 -24.83 62.98 -3.51
N GLY A 565 -24.45 61.92 -4.25
CA GLY A 565 -23.36 61.94 -5.25
C GLY A 565 -22.88 60.54 -5.67
N ASP A 566 -23.25 60.08 -6.86
CA ASP A 566 -23.05 58.74 -7.43
C ASP A 566 -21.63 58.11 -7.50
N ARG A 567 -21.62 56.78 -7.43
CA ARG A 567 -20.86 55.77 -8.23
C ARG A 567 -19.46 56.14 -8.79
N ILE A 568 -18.49 55.24 -8.57
CA ILE A 568 -17.99 54.24 -9.55
C ILE A 568 -17.04 53.28 -8.81
N ASN A 569 -17.13 51.98 -9.08
CA ASN A 569 -16.14 50.96 -8.69
C ASN A 569 -15.71 50.18 -9.94
N ASN A 570 -14.44 49.81 -10.03
CA ASN A 570 -13.88 49.03 -11.13
C ASN A 570 -12.59 48.32 -10.64
N PHE A 571 -12.37 47.09 -11.10
CA PHE A 571 -11.38 46.11 -10.60
C PHE A 571 -11.68 45.50 -9.22
#